data_AF-A0A168GGM9-F1
#
_entry.id   AF-A0A168GGM9-F1
#
_cell.length_a   1.000
_cell.length_b   1.000
_cell.length_c   1.000
_cell.angle_alpha   90.00
_cell.angle_beta   90.00
_cell.angle_gamma   90.00
#
_symmetry.space_group_name_H-M   'P 1'
#
loop_
_entity.id
_entity.type
_entity.pdbx_description
1 polymer ?
#
loop_
_entity_poly.entity_id
_entity_poly.type
_entity_poly.pdbx_seq_one_letter_code
_entity_poly.pdbx_strand_id
1 'polypeptide(L)'
;MESKIKELRGILKDSAAAQRAADPRQIALQHAKVIQHRKDMEAEILDSLILLSEYPLERGASHTASTPAASDVAAFKTHVRLFQPSDYDDLIEERHVNGLCGYTLCPRPHRDYGPGGGEWKITRSGIVRRKDLEQWCSPACARRALYVKVQLSETAAWERAGMPDVRIDLLEEAQLSSDMDAATQQLANLQIEEQERQSRDAEALALERGDRPPGTVAAGEKQRVNVTLKERETTQMPDVSNLSIGDADDHLLVEGHRTRLGGDPAHQ
;
A
#
# COMPACT_ATOMS: atom_id res chain seq x y z
N MET A 1 23.59 -8.13 -5.35
CA MET A 1 23.13 -8.74 -4.08
C MET A 1 22.31 -10.00 -4.34
N GLU A 2 21.22 -9.91 -5.10
CA GLU A 2 20.37 -11.07 -5.48
C GLU A 2 21.11 -12.19 -6.21
N SER A 3 22.13 -11.85 -7.01
CA SER A 3 22.98 -12.80 -7.74
C SER A 3 23.75 -13.74 -6.79
N LYS A 4 24.41 -13.18 -5.77
CA LYS A 4 25.16 -13.92 -4.76
C LYS A 4 24.24 -14.81 -3.90
N ILE A 5 23.05 -14.31 -3.55
CA ILE A 5 22.03 -15.07 -2.80
C ILE A 5 21.49 -16.23 -3.66
N LYS A 6 21.35 -16.03 -4.97
CA LYS A 6 20.90 -17.08 -5.90
C LYS A 6 21.96 -18.18 -6.09
N GLU A 7 23.25 -17.84 -6.02
CA GLU A 7 24.35 -18.81 -6.05
C GLU A 7 24.33 -19.74 -4.83
N LEU A 8 24.06 -19.22 -3.62
CA LEU A 8 23.86 -20.06 -2.43
C LEU A 8 22.77 -21.09 -2.61
N ARG A 9 21.64 -20.70 -3.19
CA ARG A 9 20.52 -21.61 -3.44
C ARG A 9 20.93 -22.76 -4.36
N GLY A 10 21.76 -22.47 -5.36
CA GLY A 10 22.32 -23.50 -6.23
C GLY A 10 23.15 -24.52 -5.45
N ILE A 11 23.99 -24.03 -4.53
CA ILE A 11 24.90 -24.87 -3.74
C ILE A 11 24.16 -25.70 -2.67
N LEU A 12 23.13 -25.14 -2.04
CA LEU A 12 22.37 -25.80 -0.96
C LEU A 12 21.33 -26.81 -1.48
N LYS A 13 20.88 -26.67 -2.73
CA LYS A 13 19.83 -27.52 -3.33
C LYS A 13 20.35 -28.88 -3.83
N ASP A 14 21.66 -29.04 -3.96
CA ASP A 14 22.27 -30.33 -4.33
C ASP A 14 22.16 -31.32 -3.16
N SER A 15 21.23 -32.27 -3.31
CA SER A 15 20.76 -33.17 -2.24
C SER A 15 21.84 -34.03 -1.57
N ALA A 16 21.56 -34.44 -0.33
CA ALA A 16 22.34 -35.40 0.46
C ALA A 16 22.57 -36.77 -0.24
N ALA A 17 21.83 -37.09 -1.30
CA ALA A 17 22.05 -38.30 -2.10
C ALA A 17 23.23 -38.15 -3.08
N ALA A 18 23.47 -36.95 -3.63
CA ALA A 18 24.65 -36.67 -4.47
C ALA A 18 25.94 -36.63 -3.62
N GLN A 19 25.83 -36.17 -2.37
CA GLN A 19 26.96 -36.09 -1.42
C GLN A 19 27.51 -37.47 -1.00
N ARG A 20 26.71 -38.55 -1.07
CA ARG A 20 27.17 -39.92 -0.71
C ARG A 20 27.95 -40.62 -1.82
N ALA A 21 27.89 -40.11 -3.06
CA ALA A 21 28.61 -40.63 -4.23
C ALA A 21 29.62 -39.63 -4.81
N ALA A 22 29.68 -38.42 -4.27
CA ALA A 22 30.58 -37.36 -4.71
C ALA A 22 32.01 -37.56 -4.19
N ASP A 23 32.98 -37.18 -5.01
CA ASP A 23 34.40 -37.15 -4.65
C ASP A 23 34.59 -36.28 -3.39
N PRO A 24 35.26 -36.76 -2.32
CA PRO A 24 35.53 -35.98 -1.11
C PRO A 24 36.16 -34.62 -1.40
N ARG A 25 36.93 -34.48 -2.49
CA ARG A 25 37.46 -33.19 -2.94
C ARG A 25 36.36 -32.22 -3.34
N GLN A 26 35.33 -32.68 -4.05
CA GLN A 26 34.21 -31.84 -4.46
C GLN A 26 33.40 -31.35 -3.26
N ILE A 27 33.18 -32.24 -2.28
CA ILE A 27 32.51 -31.90 -1.02
C ILE A 27 33.30 -30.84 -0.27
N ALA A 28 34.61 -31.02 -0.12
CA ALA A 28 35.47 -30.03 0.53
C ALA A 28 35.43 -28.65 -0.16
N LEU A 29 35.42 -28.63 -1.50
CA LEU A 29 35.27 -27.39 -2.26
C LEU A 29 33.90 -26.75 -2.07
N GLN A 30 32.83 -27.54 -1.97
CA GLN A 30 31.48 -27.02 -1.68
C GLN A 30 31.42 -26.38 -0.28
N HIS A 31 31.94 -27.04 0.75
CA HIS A 31 32.02 -26.47 2.10
C HIS A 31 32.86 -25.18 2.12
N ALA A 32 34.01 -25.17 1.43
CA ALA A 32 34.85 -23.99 1.33
C ALA A 32 34.09 -22.80 0.70
N LYS A 33 33.30 -23.04 -0.36
CA LYS A 33 32.46 -22.00 -0.98
C LYS A 33 31.38 -21.48 -0.04
N VAL A 34 30.71 -22.36 0.71
CA VAL A 34 29.69 -21.93 1.69
C VAL A 34 30.31 -21.07 2.78
N ILE A 35 31.46 -21.48 3.32
CA ILE A 35 32.18 -20.70 4.33
C ILE A 35 32.62 -19.34 3.78
N GLN A 36 33.17 -19.33 2.56
CA GLN A 36 33.59 -18.07 1.93
C GLN A 36 32.39 -17.13 1.75
N HIS A 37 31.28 -17.66 1.27
CA HIS A 37 30.08 -16.88 1.07
C HIS A 37 29.51 -16.33 2.39
N ARG A 38 29.54 -17.11 3.47
CA ARG A 38 29.19 -16.62 4.82
C ARG A 38 30.06 -15.43 5.23
N LYS A 39 31.38 -15.54 5.06
CA LYS A 39 32.32 -14.44 5.36
C LYS A 39 32.05 -13.21 4.50
N ASP A 40 31.75 -13.40 3.21
CA ASP A 40 31.48 -12.29 2.30
C ASP A 40 30.23 -11.51 2.72
N MET A 41 29.18 -12.18 3.24
CA MET A 41 28.01 -11.49 3.81
C MET A 41 28.28 -10.84 5.15
N GLU A 42 29.03 -11.49 6.04
CA GLU A 42 29.45 -10.87 7.31
C GLU A 42 30.23 -9.57 7.04
N ALA A 43 31.11 -9.57 6.04
CA ALA A 43 31.82 -8.36 5.59
C ALA A 43 30.86 -7.29 5.04
N GLU A 44 29.86 -7.68 4.24
CA GLU A 44 28.85 -6.75 3.69
C GLU A 44 27.98 -6.10 4.78
N ILE A 45 27.65 -6.85 5.85
CA ILE A 45 26.94 -6.32 7.02
C ILE A 45 27.81 -5.29 7.74
N LEU A 46 29.11 -5.59 7.95
CA LEU A 46 30.04 -4.66 8.58
C LEU A 46 30.22 -3.38 7.76
N ASP A 47 30.38 -3.49 6.44
CA ASP A 47 30.47 -2.33 5.54
C ASP A 47 29.20 -1.46 5.62
N SER A 48 28.04 -2.12 5.69
CA SER A 48 26.75 -1.44 5.86
C SER A 48 26.63 -0.75 7.22
N LEU A 49 27.14 -1.37 8.29
CA LEU A 49 27.16 -0.78 9.63
C LEU A 49 28.08 0.44 9.69
N ILE A 50 29.27 0.37 9.11
CA ILE A 50 30.20 1.50 8.99
C ILE A 50 29.51 2.65 8.26
N LEU A 51 28.92 2.37 7.09
CA LEU A 51 28.22 3.38 6.30
C LEU A 51 27.08 4.05 7.09
N LEU A 52 26.22 3.27 7.73
CA LEU A 52 25.07 3.78 8.48
C LEU A 52 25.47 4.48 9.81
N SER A 53 26.67 4.22 10.32
CA SER A 53 27.19 4.90 11.52
C SER A 53 27.38 6.40 11.31
N GLU A 54 27.58 6.84 10.06
CA GLU A 54 27.82 8.24 9.68
C GLU A 54 26.54 8.98 9.25
N TYR A 55 25.45 8.27 9.03
CA TYR A 55 24.18 8.85 8.58
C TYR A 55 23.59 9.84 9.60
N PRO A 56 22.71 10.76 9.18
CA PRO A 56 22.31 11.05 7.79
C PRO A 56 23.39 11.84 7.04
N LEU A 57 23.44 11.66 5.72
CA LEU A 57 24.35 12.41 4.85
C LEU A 57 23.81 13.83 4.60
N GLU A 58 22.49 13.96 4.46
CA GLU A 58 21.83 15.26 4.27
C GLU A 58 21.41 15.86 5.61
N ARG A 59 22.23 16.78 6.14
CA ARG A 59 22.06 17.40 7.48
C ARG A 59 21.45 18.81 7.44
N GLY A 60 20.62 19.11 6.44
CA GLY A 60 19.98 20.43 6.30
C GLY A 60 18.98 20.73 7.42
N ALA A 61 18.73 22.02 7.70
CA ALA A 61 17.78 22.45 8.73
C ALA A 61 16.32 22.01 8.46
N SER A 62 16.00 21.65 7.21
CA SER A 62 14.72 21.08 6.79
C SER A 62 14.54 19.61 7.17
N HIS A 63 15.63 18.89 7.43
CA HIS A 63 15.59 17.46 7.71
C HIS A 63 15.64 17.21 9.21
N THR A 64 14.65 16.47 9.69
CA THR A 64 14.54 16.10 11.10
C THR A 64 14.43 14.60 11.24
N ALA A 65 14.52 14.09 12.47
CA ALA A 65 14.30 12.66 12.74
C ALA A 65 12.90 12.15 12.33
N SER A 66 11.92 13.04 12.17
CA SER A 66 10.58 12.69 11.66
C SER A 66 10.42 12.91 10.16
N THR A 67 11.29 13.74 9.57
CA THR A 67 11.27 14.09 8.15
C THR A 67 12.68 13.97 7.57
N PRO A 68 13.24 12.76 7.49
CA PRO A 68 14.55 12.52 6.90
C PRO A 68 14.53 12.72 5.38
N ALA A 69 15.71 12.85 4.76
CA ALA A 69 15.83 12.89 3.32
C ALA A 69 15.42 11.55 2.69
N ALA A 70 14.70 11.58 1.56
CA ALA A 70 14.22 10.37 0.90
C ALA A 70 15.36 9.47 0.40
N SER A 71 16.48 10.07 -0.01
CA SER A 71 17.74 9.41 -0.36
C SER A 71 18.27 8.58 0.80
N ASP A 72 18.42 9.20 1.97
CA ASP A 72 18.90 8.56 3.20
C ASP A 72 17.96 7.44 3.67
N VAL A 73 16.64 7.62 3.55
CA VAL A 73 15.64 6.59 3.89
C VAL A 73 15.77 5.37 2.98
N ALA A 74 15.88 5.58 1.67
CA ALA A 74 15.99 4.49 0.71
C ALA A 74 17.29 3.68 0.92
N ALA A 75 18.40 4.38 1.14
CA ALA A 75 19.67 3.74 1.44
C ALA A 75 19.62 2.99 2.79
N PHE A 76 19.10 3.63 3.84
CA PHE A 76 18.92 3.02 5.15
C PHE A 76 18.11 1.72 5.07
N LYS A 77 16.95 1.74 4.42
CA LYS A 77 16.11 0.55 4.23
C LYS A 77 16.85 -0.55 3.48
N THR A 78 17.63 -0.20 2.46
CA THR A 78 18.40 -1.17 1.67
C THR A 78 19.45 -1.90 2.51
N HIS A 79 20.19 -1.16 3.34
CA HIS A 79 21.28 -1.72 4.15
C HIS A 79 20.77 -2.48 5.38
N VAL A 80 19.78 -1.95 6.09
CA VAL A 80 19.27 -2.56 7.34
C VAL A 80 18.53 -3.88 7.10
N ARG A 81 18.09 -4.16 5.88
CA ARG A 81 17.51 -5.47 5.53
C ARG A 81 18.40 -6.67 5.82
N LEU A 82 19.72 -6.47 5.78
CA LEU A 82 20.68 -7.52 6.06
C LEU A 82 20.92 -7.72 7.56
N PHE A 83 20.37 -6.87 8.42
CA PHE A 83 20.70 -6.87 9.83
C PHE A 83 19.86 -7.88 10.59
N GLN A 84 20.44 -8.38 11.67
CA GLN A 84 19.74 -8.97 12.80
C GLN A 84 19.46 -7.88 13.85
N PRO A 85 18.56 -8.13 14.81
CA PRO A 85 18.36 -7.21 15.92
C PRO A 85 19.65 -6.88 16.70
N SER A 86 20.61 -7.81 16.77
CA SER A 86 21.92 -7.58 17.39
C SER A 86 22.79 -6.62 16.58
N ASP A 87 22.88 -6.78 15.25
CA ASP A 87 23.66 -5.88 14.39
C ASP A 87 23.11 -4.45 14.45
N TYR A 88 21.79 -4.32 14.66
CA TYR A 88 21.16 -3.02 14.86
C TYR A 88 21.50 -2.40 16.23
N ASP A 89 21.67 -3.21 17.28
CA ASP A 89 22.19 -2.73 18.56
C ASP A 89 23.63 -2.25 18.42
N ASP A 90 24.48 -3.01 17.72
CA ASP A 90 25.86 -2.62 17.44
C ASP A 90 25.91 -1.28 16.67
N LEU A 91 25.03 -1.10 15.67
CA LEU A 91 24.89 0.18 14.97
C LEU A 91 24.50 1.33 15.90
N ILE A 92 23.61 1.10 16.88
CA ILE A 92 23.26 2.13 17.87
C ILE A 92 24.48 2.47 18.73
N GLU A 93 25.28 1.49 19.11
CA GLU A 93 26.50 1.68 19.90
C GLU A 93 27.57 2.45 19.13
N GLU A 94 27.84 2.08 17.87
CA GLU A 94 28.80 2.80 17.02
C GLU A 94 28.40 4.27 16.80
N ARG A 95 27.10 4.52 16.60
CA ARG A 95 26.58 5.89 16.49
C ARG A 95 26.73 6.67 17.77
N HIS A 96 26.53 6.01 18.91
CA HIS A 96 26.74 6.63 20.21
C HIS A 96 28.22 7.00 20.39
N VAL A 97 29.16 6.14 19.98
CA VAL A 97 30.61 6.45 19.97
C VAL A 97 30.92 7.64 19.06
N ASN A 98 30.21 7.77 17.92
CA ASN A 98 30.32 8.92 17.02
C ASN A 98 29.67 10.22 17.56
N GLY A 99 29.11 10.21 18.78
CA GLY A 99 28.42 11.36 19.37
C GLY A 99 27.06 11.68 18.74
N LEU A 100 26.54 10.77 17.91
CA LEU A 100 25.27 10.92 17.21
C LEU A 100 24.16 10.18 17.95
N CYS A 101 22.92 10.63 17.74
CA CYS A 101 21.75 9.89 18.20
C CYS A 101 21.72 8.49 17.55
N GLY A 102 21.45 7.45 18.35
CA GLY A 102 21.38 6.05 17.91
C GLY A 102 20.35 5.79 16.81
N TYR A 103 19.32 6.63 16.69
CA TYR A 103 18.44 6.59 15.52
C TYR A 103 19.19 7.12 14.29
N THR A 104 19.48 6.23 13.34
CA THR A 104 20.30 6.43 12.14
C THR A 104 19.95 7.66 11.32
N LEU A 105 18.65 7.92 11.15
CA LEU A 105 18.14 9.04 10.35
C LEU A 105 18.08 10.37 11.13
N CYS A 106 18.52 10.39 12.40
CA CYS A 106 18.57 11.60 13.20
C CYS A 106 19.93 12.31 13.03
N PRO A 107 19.97 13.58 12.58
CA PRO A 107 21.20 14.35 12.48
C PRO A 107 21.69 14.90 13.83
N ARG A 108 20.86 14.82 14.88
CA ARG A 108 21.16 15.43 16.18
C ARG A 108 22.16 14.58 16.98
N PRO A 109 23.03 15.23 17.78
CA PRO A 109 23.86 14.53 18.73
C PRO A 109 23.00 13.84 19.80
N HIS A 110 23.57 12.82 20.42
CA HIS A 110 22.95 12.17 21.56
C HIS A 110 22.99 13.05 22.82
N ARG A 111 22.29 12.65 23.89
CA ARG A 111 22.32 13.39 25.16
C ARG A 111 23.48 12.92 26.03
N ASP A 112 24.29 13.88 26.47
CA ASP A 112 25.28 13.64 27.52
C ASP A 112 24.74 14.10 28.86
N TYR A 113 24.70 13.22 29.87
CA TYR A 113 24.38 13.61 31.24
C TYR A 113 25.62 14.07 32.04
N GLY A 114 26.75 14.27 31.35
CA GLY A 114 28.00 14.77 31.90
C GLY A 114 28.78 13.75 32.74
N PRO A 115 30.07 14.02 33.01
CA PRO A 115 30.91 13.15 33.83
C PRO A 115 30.44 13.20 35.30
N GLY A 116 30.23 12.04 35.92
CA GLY A 116 30.04 11.93 37.38
C GLY A 116 28.69 11.43 37.90
N GLY A 117 27.78 10.94 37.05
CA GLY A 117 26.62 10.19 37.55
C GLY A 117 26.94 8.69 37.75
N GLY A 118 26.28 8.00 38.68
CA GLY A 118 26.39 6.52 38.81
C GLY A 118 25.63 5.75 37.72
N GLU A 119 25.95 4.50 37.43
CA GLU A 119 25.42 3.70 36.29
C GLU A 119 23.90 3.79 36.05
N TRP A 120 23.11 4.02 37.11
CA TRP A 120 21.66 4.06 37.08
C TRP A 120 21.09 5.47 37.24
N LYS A 121 19.99 5.75 36.55
CA LYS A 121 19.25 7.01 36.62
C LYS A 121 17.77 6.74 36.89
N ILE A 122 17.18 7.54 37.77
CA ILE A 122 15.75 7.49 38.08
C ILE A 122 15.03 8.39 37.07
N THR A 123 14.13 7.80 36.31
CA THR A 123 13.23 8.48 35.38
C THR A 123 11.78 8.33 35.85
N ARG A 124 10.85 9.06 35.24
CA ARG A 124 9.40 8.90 35.53
C ARG A 124 8.89 7.48 35.29
N SER A 125 9.55 6.74 34.39
CA SER A 125 9.24 5.35 34.02
C SER A 125 9.95 4.30 34.87
N GLY A 126 10.80 4.70 35.83
CA GLY A 126 11.55 3.78 36.69
C GLY A 126 13.06 4.01 36.65
N ILE A 127 13.80 3.03 37.18
CA ILE A 127 15.26 3.05 37.24
C ILE A 127 15.80 2.46 35.93
N VAL A 128 16.52 3.27 35.15
CA VAL A 128 17.06 2.90 33.84
C VAL A 128 18.58 3.07 33.86
N ARG A 129 19.31 2.25 33.10
CA ARG A 129 20.76 2.44 32.96
C ARG A 129 21.02 3.73 32.21
N ARG A 130 22.10 4.41 32.59
CA ARG A 130 22.54 5.63 31.91
C ARG A 130 22.76 5.38 30.42
N LYS A 131 23.48 4.31 30.06
CA LYS A 131 23.86 3.99 28.67
C LYS A 131 22.61 4.00 27.76
N ASP A 132 21.54 3.38 28.21
CA ASP A 132 20.28 3.26 27.46
C ASP A 132 19.59 4.62 27.22
N LEU A 133 19.84 5.63 28.06
CA LEU A 133 19.29 6.98 27.90
C LEU A 133 20.20 7.87 27.05
N GLU A 134 21.50 7.71 27.20
CA GLU A 134 22.52 8.51 26.50
C GLU A 134 22.67 8.13 25.03
N GLN A 135 22.12 6.99 24.59
CA GLN A 135 22.06 6.63 23.17
C GLN A 135 21.14 7.56 22.35
N TRP A 136 20.27 8.35 22.97
CA TRP A 136 19.19 9.04 22.26
C TRP A 136 19.16 10.54 22.49
N CYS A 137 18.89 11.32 21.43
CA CYS A 137 18.60 12.74 21.57
C CYS A 137 17.20 13.02 22.20
N SER A 138 16.29 12.05 22.11
CA SER A 138 14.91 12.16 22.60
C SER A 138 14.23 10.79 22.71
N PRO A 139 13.22 10.62 23.59
CA PRO A 139 12.47 9.37 23.70
C PRO A 139 11.68 9.02 22.43
N ALA A 140 11.37 10.00 21.58
CA ALA A 140 10.75 9.74 20.29
C ALA A 140 11.71 9.02 19.32
N CYS A 141 13.00 9.36 19.35
CA CYS A 141 14.01 8.65 18.54
C CYS A 141 14.26 7.23 19.03
N ALA A 142 14.23 7.01 20.36
CA ALA A 142 14.27 5.65 20.93
C ALA A 142 13.10 4.79 20.43
N ARG A 143 11.88 5.36 20.40
CA ARG A 143 10.70 4.66 19.85
C ARG A 143 10.82 4.35 18.36
N ARG A 144 11.34 5.27 17.55
CA ARG A 144 11.56 5.02 16.11
C ARG A 144 12.58 3.92 15.86
N ALA A 145 13.69 3.95 16.58
CA ALA A 145 14.71 2.91 16.48
C ALA A 145 14.17 1.55 16.93
N LEU A 146 13.41 1.51 18.04
CA LEU A 146 12.74 0.29 18.48
C LEU A 146 11.76 -0.23 17.43
N TYR A 147 10.99 0.65 16.78
CA TYR A 147 10.06 0.28 15.72
C TYR A 147 10.77 -0.40 14.54
N VAL A 148 11.96 0.08 14.15
CA VAL A 148 12.78 -0.59 13.14
C VAL A 148 13.29 -1.94 13.65
N LYS A 149 13.85 -1.98 14.87
CA LYS A 149 14.46 -3.18 15.45
C LYS A 149 13.49 -4.38 15.48
N VAL A 150 12.24 -4.15 15.87
CA VAL A 150 11.23 -5.23 15.98
C VAL A 150 10.79 -5.81 14.63
N GLN A 151 11.08 -5.11 13.52
CA GLN A 151 10.78 -5.59 12.17
C GLN A 151 11.92 -6.45 11.58
N LEU A 152 13.08 -6.48 12.22
CA LEU A 152 14.24 -7.23 11.73
C LEU A 152 14.07 -8.73 12.02
N SER A 153 14.53 -9.56 11.08
CA SER A 153 14.52 -11.01 11.28
C SER A 153 15.65 -11.44 12.23
N GLU A 154 15.36 -12.35 13.14
CA GLU A 154 16.36 -12.99 14.00
C GLU A 154 17.25 -13.97 13.22
N THR A 155 16.80 -14.47 12.06
CA THR A 155 17.56 -15.38 11.22
C THR A 155 18.74 -14.66 10.55
N ALA A 156 19.92 -15.27 10.54
CA ALA A 156 21.09 -14.69 9.92
C ALA A 156 20.89 -14.44 8.41
N ALA A 157 21.55 -13.41 7.87
CA ALA A 157 21.42 -13.02 6.47
C ALA A 157 21.69 -14.18 5.48
N TRP A 158 22.65 -15.05 5.79
CA TRP A 158 23.01 -16.20 4.97
C TRP A 158 21.94 -17.29 4.91
N GLU A 159 21.10 -17.39 5.94
CA GLU A 159 20.02 -18.39 6.04
C GLU A 159 18.75 -17.89 5.36
N ARG A 160 18.62 -16.57 5.18
CA ARG A 160 17.47 -15.93 4.51
C ARG A 160 17.46 -16.13 2.98
N ALA A 161 18.43 -16.88 2.42
CA ALA A 161 18.51 -17.18 1.00
C ALA A 161 17.31 -18.02 0.49
N GLY A 162 16.18 -17.39 0.21
CA GLY A 162 14.94 -18.11 -0.13
C GLY A 162 13.66 -17.45 0.38
N MET A 163 13.76 -16.61 1.40
CA MET A 163 12.63 -15.94 2.03
C MET A 163 12.27 -14.64 1.32
N PRO A 164 10.99 -14.21 1.38
CA PRO A 164 10.59 -12.90 0.89
C PRO A 164 11.37 -11.82 1.64
N ASP A 165 11.79 -10.83 0.87
CA ASP A 165 12.62 -9.74 1.32
C ASP A 165 11.88 -8.92 2.40
N VAL A 166 12.53 -8.69 3.55
CA VAL A 166 11.90 -7.99 4.68
C VAL A 166 11.60 -6.55 4.24
N ARG A 167 10.34 -6.14 4.37
CA ARG A 167 9.93 -4.76 4.17
C ARG A 167 10.05 -4.05 5.51
N ILE A 168 10.83 -2.98 5.53
CA ILE A 168 11.06 -2.16 6.72
C ILE A 168 10.31 -0.87 6.52
N ASP A 169 9.34 -0.61 7.39
CA ASP A 169 8.57 0.62 7.43
C ASP A 169 9.09 1.52 8.55
N LEU A 170 9.09 2.83 8.31
CA LEU A 170 9.37 3.81 9.34
C LEU A 170 8.10 4.14 10.12
N LEU A 171 8.26 4.57 11.37
CA LEU A 171 7.11 4.83 12.26
C LEU A 171 6.14 5.87 11.65
N GLU A 172 6.67 6.97 11.10
CA GLU A 172 5.87 7.98 10.43
C GLU A 172 5.15 7.46 9.17
N GLU A 173 5.79 6.59 8.38
CA GLU A 173 5.18 6.00 7.19
C GLU A 173 4.02 5.07 7.56
N ALA A 174 4.17 4.29 8.64
CA ALA A 174 3.13 3.42 9.16
C ALA A 174 1.95 4.19 9.78
N GLN A 175 2.22 5.36 10.38
CA GLN A 175 1.16 6.24 10.86
C GLN A 175 0.37 6.84 9.71
N LEU A 176 1.06 7.32 8.67
CA LEU A 176 0.42 7.86 7.47
C LEU A 176 -0.43 6.83 6.74
N SER A 177 0.02 5.57 6.62
CA SER A 177 -0.77 4.51 6.00
C SER A 177 -2.02 4.18 6.82
N SER A 178 -1.88 4.03 8.15
CA SER A 178 -3.00 3.82 9.06
C SER A 178 -4.04 4.94 8.97
N ASP A 179 -3.59 6.20 8.99
CA ASP A 179 -4.47 7.36 8.90
C ASP A 179 -5.19 7.42 7.56
N MET A 180 -4.51 7.02 6.47
CA MET A 180 -5.12 6.95 5.14
C MET A 180 -6.13 5.83 5.00
N ASP A 181 -5.85 4.66 5.59
CA ASP A 181 -6.80 3.55 5.64
C ASP A 181 -8.04 3.94 6.44
N ALA A 182 -7.87 4.61 7.58
CA ALA A 182 -8.98 5.12 8.39
C ALA A 182 -9.82 6.16 7.62
N ALA A 183 -9.17 7.11 6.93
CA ALA A 183 -9.87 8.10 6.10
C ALA A 183 -10.64 7.45 4.95
N THR A 184 -10.06 6.43 4.30
CA THR A 184 -10.70 5.69 3.22
C THR A 184 -11.94 4.93 3.71
N GLN A 185 -11.86 4.31 4.89
CA GLN A 185 -13.00 3.66 5.52
C GLN A 185 -14.12 4.65 5.87
N GLN A 186 -13.78 5.84 6.36
CA GLN A 186 -14.76 6.89 6.64
C GLN A 186 -15.48 7.35 5.37
N LEU A 187 -14.74 7.54 4.27
CA LEU A 187 -15.33 7.89 2.98
C LEU A 187 -16.25 6.79 2.44
N ALA A 188 -15.87 5.52 2.58
CA ALA A 188 -16.71 4.39 2.18
C ALA A 188 -18.03 4.36 2.97
N ASN A 189 -17.99 4.62 4.28
CA ASN A 189 -19.19 4.66 5.12
C ASN A 189 -20.13 5.80 4.72
N LEU A 190 -19.60 7.00 4.46
CA LEU A 190 -20.41 8.14 3.99
C LEU A 190 -21.09 7.85 2.64
N GLN A 191 -20.40 7.17 1.73
CA GLN A 191 -20.99 6.76 0.44
C GLN A 191 -22.15 5.77 0.62
N ILE A 192 -22.03 4.83 1.55
CA ILE A 192 -23.11 3.87 1.87
C ILE A 192 -24.32 4.63 2.46
N GLU A 193 -24.10 5.53 3.41
CA GLU A 193 -25.17 6.33 4.02
C GLU A 193 -25.89 7.21 2.99
N GLU A 194 -25.15 7.83 2.08
CA GLU A 194 -25.72 8.63 0.99
C GLU A 194 -26.52 7.76 0.02
N GLN A 195 -26.03 6.57 -0.33
CA GLN A 195 -26.75 5.62 -1.18
C GLN A 195 -28.06 5.14 -0.52
N GLU A 196 -28.05 4.86 0.78
CA GLU A 196 -29.25 4.50 1.54
C GLU A 196 -30.25 5.65 1.68
N ARG A 197 -29.74 6.89 1.72
CA ARG A 197 -30.61 8.07 1.71
C ARG A 197 -31.27 8.24 0.34
N GLN A 198 -30.49 8.14 -0.73
CA GLN A 198 -31.00 8.22 -2.10
C GLN A 198 -32.01 7.11 -2.40
N SER A 199 -31.80 5.89 -1.91
CA SER A 199 -32.75 4.78 -2.10
C SER A 199 -34.07 5.04 -1.37
N ARG A 200 -34.03 5.54 -0.12
CA ARG A 200 -35.23 5.93 0.64
C ARG A 200 -35.98 7.09 -0.01
N ASP A 201 -35.26 8.11 -0.47
CA ASP A 201 -35.85 9.25 -1.17
C ASP A 201 -36.49 8.81 -2.50
N ALA A 202 -35.84 7.90 -3.24
CA ALA A 202 -36.40 7.30 -4.45
C ALA A 202 -37.64 6.46 -4.17
N GLU A 203 -37.66 5.68 -3.09
CA GLU A 203 -38.82 4.89 -2.67
C GLU A 203 -40.00 5.79 -2.28
N ALA A 204 -39.75 6.88 -1.56
CA ALA A 204 -40.77 7.86 -1.20
C ALA A 204 -41.38 8.51 -2.45
N LEU A 205 -40.56 8.92 -3.42
CA LEU A 205 -41.01 9.49 -4.70
C LEU A 205 -41.82 8.48 -5.53
N ALA A 206 -41.44 7.19 -5.53
CA ALA A 206 -42.19 6.14 -6.22
C ALA A 206 -43.59 5.96 -5.60
N LEU A 207 -43.68 6.03 -4.27
CA LEU A 207 -44.95 5.95 -3.54
C LEU A 207 -45.85 7.15 -3.84
N GLU A 208 -45.30 8.36 -3.95
CA GLU A 208 -46.03 9.55 -4.40
C GLU A 208 -46.55 9.44 -5.85
N ARG A 209 -45.82 8.76 -6.73
CA ARG A 209 -46.24 8.50 -8.12
C ARG A 209 -47.25 7.36 -8.27
N GLY A 210 -47.57 6.66 -7.18
CA GLY A 210 -48.55 5.56 -7.17
C GLY A 210 -47.98 4.22 -7.63
N ASP A 211 -46.67 4.10 -7.79
CA ASP A 211 -46.00 2.83 -8.07
C ASP A 211 -45.95 2.00 -6.78
N ARG A 212 -46.86 1.03 -6.68
CA ARG A 212 -46.89 0.11 -5.54
C ARG A 212 -45.84 -0.98 -5.72
N PRO A 213 -45.06 -1.31 -4.68
CA PRO A 213 -44.08 -2.37 -4.75
C PRO A 213 -44.78 -3.70 -5.10
N PRO A 214 -44.17 -4.54 -5.95
CA PRO A 214 -44.75 -5.81 -6.37
C PRO A 214 -44.98 -6.71 -5.15
N GLY A 215 -46.25 -6.85 -4.77
CA GLY A 215 -46.65 -7.63 -3.58
C GLY A 215 -47.68 -6.93 -2.68
N THR A 216 -47.85 -5.61 -2.79
CA THR A 216 -48.87 -4.86 -2.01
C THR A 216 -50.13 -4.59 -2.82
N VAL A 217 -50.76 -5.65 -3.34
CA VAL A 217 -52.14 -5.57 -3.80
C VAL A 217 -53.07 -5.74 -2.60
N ALA A 218 -53.52 -4.61 -2.05
CA ALA A 218 -54.78 -4.56 -1.33
C ALA A 218 -55.86 -5.20 -2.21
N ALA A 219 -56.66 -6.08 -1.63
CA ALA A 219 -57.79 -6.76 -2.26
C ALA A 219 -58.66 -5.74 -3.02
N GLY A 220 -58.65 -5.83 -4.35
CA GLY A 220 -59.33 -4.89 -5.23
C GLY A 220 -58.92 -5.14 -6.67
N GLU A 221 -59.58 -6.13 -7.27
CA GLU A 221 -59.71 -6.43 -8.70
C GLU A 221 -58.87 -5.58 -9.66
N LYS A 222 -57.72 -6.11 -10.07
CA LYS A 222 -57.11 -5.72 -11.37
C LYS A 222 -57.14 -6.94 -12.27
N GLN A 223 -58.11 -6.94 -13.16
CA GLN A 223 -58.33 -7.89 -14.23
C GLN A 223 -57.05 -8.06 -15.04
N ARG A 224 -56.33 -9.17 -14.81
CA ARG A 224 -55.19 -9.55 -15.63
C ARG A 224 -55.73 -9.99 -16.99
N VAL A 225 -55.72 -9.09 -17.96
CA VAL A 225 -56.02 -9.43 -19.36
C VAL A 225 -54.88 -10.29 -19.88
N ASN A 226 -55.21 -11.53 -20.26
CA ASN A 226 -54.24 -12.47 -20.79
C ASN A 226 -53.98 -12.10 -22.26
N VAL A 227 -52.90 -11.36 -22.52
CA VAL A 227 -52.51 -10.96 -23.88
C VAL A 227 -51.67 -12.07 -24.49
N THR A 228 -52.26 -12.85 -25.40
CA THR A 228 -51.52 -13.85 -26.18
C THR A 228 -50.99 -13.20 -27.44
N LEU A 229 -49.69 -12.91 -27.46
CA LEU A 229 -49.00 -12.39 -28.64
C LEU A 229 -48.76 -13.54 -29.61
N LYS A 230 -49.43 -13.52 -30.77
CA LYS A 230 -49.09 -14.37 -31.91
C LYS A 230 -48.40 -13.52 -32.96
N GLU A 231 -47.13 -13.82 -33.21
CA GLU A 231 -46.37 -13.22 -34.30
C GLU A 231 -46.98 -13.64 -35.64
N ARG A 232 -47.33 -12.65 -36.48
CA ARG A 232 -47.92 -12.87 -37.80
C ARG A 232 -46.80 -12.82 -38.82
N GLU A 233 -46.37 -13.99 -39.29
CA GLU A 233 -45.39 -14.10 -40.36
C GLU A 233 -45.95 -13.46 -41.64
N THR A 234 -45.30 -12.40 -42.11
CA THR A 234 -45.72 -11.64 -43.29
C THR A 234 -44.91 -12.13 -44.48
N THR A 235 -45.50 -12.99 -45.32
CA THR A 235 -44.82 -13.65 -46.47
C THR A 235 -44.80 -12.80 -47.75
N GLN A 236 -45.20 -11.53 -47.70
CA GLN A 236 -45.16 -10.63 -48.85
C GLN A 236 -44.45 -9.34 -48.46
N MET A 237 -43.38 -8.99 -49.19
CA MET A 237 -42.77 -7.67 -49.09
C MET A 237 -43.83 -6.62 -49.45
N PRO A 238 -43.95 -5.53 -48.68
CA PRO A 238 -44.86 -4.44 -49.02
C PRO A 238 -44.44 -3.86 -50.38
N ASP A 239 -45.44 -3.60 -51.21
CA ASP A 239 -45.27 -3.00 -52.53
C ASP A 239 -44.74 -1.56 -52.39
N VAL A 240 -43.42 -1.41 -52.56
CA VAL A 240 -42.71 -0.14 -52.47
C VAL A 240 -43.06 0.83 -53.61
N SER A 241 -43.84 0.42 -54.59
CA SER A 241 -44.26 1.29 -55.70
C SER A 241 -45.36 2.30 -55.33
N ASN A 242 -45.98 2.16 -54.15
CA ASN A 242 -46.87 3.18 -53.56
C ASN A 242 -46.18 4.12 -52.56
N LEU A 243 -44.86 4.03 -52.38
CA LEU A 243 -44.09 5.00 -51.61
C LEU A 243 -43.77 6.22 -52.49
N SER A 244 -44.78 7.03 -52.75
CA SER A 244 -44.58 8.36 -53.34
C SER A 244 -43.94 9.28 -52.31
N ILE A 245 -42.62 9.15 -52.10
CA ILE A 245 -41.82 10.12 -51.36
C ILE A 245 -41.58 11.29 -52.34
N GLY A 246 -42.50 12.24 -52.37
CA GLY A 246 -42.53 13.21 -53.47
C GLY A 246 -43.29 14.52 -53.22
N ASP A 247 -43.52 14.92 -51.96
CA ASP A 247 -43.97 16.28 -51.68
C ASP A 247 -43.20 16.84 -50.47
N ALA A 248 -42.64 18.05 -50.59
CA ALA A 248 -41.71 18.63 -49.61
C ALA A 248 -42.37 18.93 -48.25
N ASP A 249 -43.70 18.85 -48.17
CA ASP A 249 -44.51 19.27 -47.04
C ASP A 249 -45.17 18.09 -46.29
N ASP A 250 -44.76 16.85 -46.56
CA ASP A 250 -45.41 15.65 -45.97
C ASP A 250 -45.20 15.56 -44.45
N HIS A 251 -44.14 16.17 -43.93
CA HIS A 251 -43.89 16.33 -42.49
C HIS A 251 -44.86 17.30 -41.78
N LEU A 252 -45.67 18.06 -42.53
CA LEU A 252 -46.67 18.98 -41.97
C LEU A 252 -48.05 18.31 -41.82
N LEU A 253 -48.19 17.01 -42.15
CA LEU A 253 -49.39 16.23 -41.87
C LEU A 253 -49.23 15.42 -40.58
N VAL A 254 -50.06 15.75 -39.59
CA VAL A 254 -50.27 14.91 -38.39
C VAL A 254 -51.74 14.51 -38.37
N GLU A 255 -52.01 13.21 -38.35
CA GLU A 255 -53.38 12.64 -38.28
C GLU A 255 -54.38 13.18 -39.32
N GLY A 256 -53.89 13.46 -40.54
CA GLY A 256 -54.74 13.91 -41.66
C GLY A 256 -55.02 15.41 -41.70
N HIS A 257 -54.35 16.22 -40.88
CA HIS A 257 -54.48 17.68 -40.90
C HIS A 257 -53.16 18.35 -41.32
N ARG A 258 -53.19 19.17 -42.39
CA ARG A 258 -52.04 19.94 -42.89
C ARG A 258 -52.14 21.39 -42.44
N THR A 259 -51.13 21.87 -41.73
CA THR A 259 -51.05 23.28 -41.28
C THR A 259 -50.68 24.20 -42.43
N ARG A 260 -51.55 25.17 -42.75
CA ARG A 260 -51.26 26.24 -43.73
C ARG A 260 -50.68 27.45 -43.01
N LEU A 261 -49.43 27.79 -43.32
CA LEU A 261 -48.82 29.08 -42.97
C LEU A 261 -49.01 30.04 -44.16
N GLY A 262 -50.19 30.66 -44.28
CA GLY A 262 -50.35 31.91 -45.04
C GLY A 262 -50.06 33.06 -44.06
N GLY A 263 -49.22 34.04 -44.37
CA GLY A 263 -49.33 34.93 -45.52
C GLY A 263 -50.12 36.15 -45.06
N ASP A 264 -49.43 37.27 -44.85
CA ASP A 264 -49.97 38.56 -44.38
C ASP A 264 -51.31 38.93 -45.03
N PRO A 265 -52.14 39.68 -44.28
CA PRO A 265 -52.75 40.84 -44.89
C PRO A 265 -52.45 42.13 -44.11
N ALA A 266 -52.17 43.14 -44.93
CA ALA A 266 -52.01 44.54 -44.63
C ALA A 266 -53.27 45.20 -44.01
N HIS A 267 -53.02 46.36 -43.38
CA HIS A 267 -53.85 47.57 -43.38
C HIS A 267 -55.38 47.43 -43.44
N GLN A 268 -56.06 47.71 -42.33
CA GLN A 268 -56.69 49.01 -42.02
C GLN A 268 -57.29 49.00 -40.62
#